data_AF-A0A7X9ZQ27-F1
#
_entry.id   AF-A0A7X9ZQ27-F1
#
_cell.length_a   1.000
_cell.length_b   1.000
_cell.length_c   1.000
_cell.angle_alpha   90.00
_cell.angle_beta   90.00
_cell.angle_gamma   90.00
#
_symmetry.space_group_name_H-M   'P 1'
#
loop_
_entity.id
_entity.type
_entity.pdbx_description
1 polymer ?
#
loop_
_entity_poly.entity_id
_entity_poly.type
_entity_poly.pdbx_seq_one_letter_code
_entity_poly.pdbx_strand_id
1 'polypeptide(L)'
;MAALLLVTACEDPEIEPNMASSDSVARGRTAAQALGCGACHALPGIAWPRGRTGPSLEAFGNQAMIAGRLPNRPDTLARFVRDAPSLVPGTAMPAIAMTDAQAADLAAYLQANHAP
;
A
#
# COMPACT_ATOMS: atom_id res chain seq x y z
N MET A 1 -41.11 -21.46 23.12
CA MET A 1 -40.56 -20.15 22.73
C MET A 1 -39.14 -20.36 22.25
N ALA A 2 -38.93 -20.39 20.94
CA ALA A 2 -37.62 -20.48 20.33
C ALA A 2 -36.95 -19.10 20.41
N ALA A 3 -35.78 -19.01 21.06
CA ALA A 3 -34.96 -17.81 21.03
C ALA A 3 -34.20 -17.79 19.70
N LEU A 4 -34.62 -16.92 18.77
CA LEU A 4 -33.85 -16.59 17.58
C LEU A 4 -32.65 -15.73 18.00
N LEU A 5 -31.45 -16.27 17.88
CA LEU A 5 -30.20 -15.51 17.88
C LEU A 5 -30.08 -14.83 16.51
N LEU A 6 -30.29 -13.51 16.48
CA LEU A 6 -30.04 -12.69 15.30
C LEU A 6 -28.52 -12.51 15.15
N VAL A 7 -27.96 -13.15 14.12
CA VAL A 7 -26.60 -12.89 13.65
C VAL A 7 -26.66 -11.66 12.76
N THR A 8 -26.54 -10.47 13.33
CA THR A 8 -26.38 -9.22 12.58
C THR A 8 -25.07 -8.56 12.98
N ALA A 9 -23.98 -8.99 12.36
CA ALA A 9 -22.73 -8.24 12.36
C ALA A 9 -21.82 -8.72 11.21
N CYS A 10 -22.29 -8.59 9.97
CA CYS A 10 -21.39 -8.28 8.86
C CYS A 10 -21.62 -6.80 8.56
N GLU A 11 -21.04 -5.93 9.37
CA GLU A 11 -20.89 -4.54 8.93
C GLU A 11 -19.79 -4.59 7.90
N ASP A 12 -20.12 -4.32 6.63
CA ASP A 12 -19.11 -4.20 5.60
C ASP A 12 -18.14 -3.10 6.05
N PRO A 13 -16.83 -3.37 6.15
CA PRO A 13 -15.90 -2.34 6.56
C PRO A 13 -16.01 -1.21 5.55
N GLU A 14 -16.38 0.00 6.00
CA GLU A 14 -16.45 1.17 5.15
C GLU A 14 -15.09 1.35 4.46
N ILE A 15 -14.98 0.94 3.20
CA ILE A 15 -13.81 1.19 2.37
C ILE A 15 -14.02 2.60 1.82
N GLU A 16 -13.59 3.61 2.59
CA GLU A 16 -13.52 4.98 2.09
C GLU A 16 -12.81 4.96 0.72
N PRO A 17 -13.49 5.34 -0.37
CA PRO A 17 -12.89 5.29 -1.69
C PRO A 17 -11.69 6.23 -1.67
N ASN A 18 -10.50 5.67 -1.89
CA ASN A 18 -9.29 6.45 -1.97
C ASN A 18 -9.42 7.37 -3.19
N MET A 19 -9.77 8.64 -2.97
CA MET A 19 -9.72 9.67 -4.01
C MET A 19 -8.27 10.04 -4.26
N ALA A 20 -7.48 9.06 -4.71
CA ALA A 20 -6.15 9.27 -5.25
C ALA A 20 -6.31 10.17 -6.48
N SER A 21 -6.04 11.46 -6.32
CA SER A 21 -5.98 12.39 -7.44
C SER A 21 -4.77 12.04 -8.32
N SER A 22 -4.83 12.40 -9.60
CA SER A 22 -3.68 12.30 -10.51
C SER A 22 -2.42 12.92 -9.91
N ASP A 23 -2.59 14.02 -9.17
CA ASP A 23 -1.49 14.75 -8.55
C ASP A 23 -0.87 13.96 -7.39
N SER A 24 -1.68 13.33 -6.54
CA SER A 24 -1.18 12.47 -5.46
C SER A 24 -0.43 11.25 -6.00
N VAL A 25 -0.92 10.64 -7.09
CA VAL A 25 -0.26 9.54 -7.78
C VAL A 25 1.07 9.99 -8.37
N ALA A 26 1.12 11.16 -9.00
CA ALA A 26 2.35 11.72 -9.55
C ALA A 26 3.39 12.03 -8.46
N ARG A 27 2.97 12.66 -7.35
CA ARG A 27 3.85 12.91 -6.20
C ARG A 27 4.34 11.61 -5.56
N GLY A 28 3.47 10.60 -5.45
CA GLY A 28 3.82 9.28 -4.93
C GLY A 28 4.88 8.58 -5.75
N ARG A 29 4.78 8.65 -7.09
CA ARG A 29 5.84 8.14 -7.98
C ARG A 29 7.17 8.86 -7.76
N THR A 30 7.15 10.20 -7.67
CA THR A 30 8.36 11.00 -7.40
C THR A 30 8.97 10.64 -6.04
N ALA A 31 8.14 10.48 -5.01
CA ALA A 31 8.58 10.04 -3.69
C ALA A 31 9.20 8.63 -3.74
N ALA A 32 8.60 7.69 -4.47
CA ALA A 32 9.12 6.33 -4.62
C ALA A 32 10.51 6.29 -5.27
N GLN A 33 10.76 7.17 -6.24
CA GLN A 33 12.08 7.35 -6.85
C GLN A 33 13.08 7.92 -5.85
N ALA A 34 12.72 9.02 -5.18
CA ALA A 34 13.61 9.74 -4.26
C ALA A 34 13.95 8.92 -3.00
N LEU A 35 13.00 8.15 -2.48
CA LEU A 35 13.16 7.32 -1.28
C LEU A 35 13.72 5.93 -1.57
N GLY A 36 14.05 5.64 -2.84
CA GLY A 36 14.77 4.42 -3.22
C GLY A 36 13.92 3.14 -3.23
N CYS A 37 12.60 3.23 -3.34
CA CYS A 37 11.73 2.05 -3.40
C CYS A 37 12.10 1.11 -4.56
N GLY A 38 12.59 1.68 -5.67
CA GLY A 38 13.07 0.94 -6.84
C GLY A 38 14.30 0.07 -6.60
N ALA A 39 15.06 0.28 -5.51
CA ALA A 39 16.21 -0.56 -5.18
C ALA A 39 15.80 -2.00 -4.85
N CYS A 40 14.59 -2.18 -4.30
CA CYS A 40 14.06 -3.50 -3.91
C CYS A 40 12.93 -3.99 -4.83
N HIS A 41 12.15 -3.09 -5.42
CA HIS A 41 10.95 -3.42 -6.17
C HIS A 41 11.02 -2.97 -7.64
N ALA A 42 10.33 -3.70 -8.52
CA ALA A 42 9.92 -3.19 -9.82
C ALA A 42 8.63 -2.35 -9.66
N LEU A 43 8.63 -1.13 -10.19
CA LEU A 43 7.59 -0.13 -9.96
C LEU A 43 7.05 0.45 -11.28
N PRO A 44 5.74 0.72 -11.39
CA PRO A 44 5.11 1.34 -12.56
C PRO A 44 5.72 2.69 -12.94
N GLY A 45 6.34 2.76 -14.11
CA GLY A 45 6.93 3.99 -14.63
C GLY A 45 8.17 4.49 -13.88
N ILE A 46 8.85 3.59 -13.17
CA ILE A 46 10.22 3.77 -12.70
C ILE A 46 11.08 2.72 -13.41
N ALA A 47 11.80 3.15 -14.45
CA ALA A 47 12.55 2.23 -15.31
C ALA A 47 13.84 1.69 -14.66
N TRP A 48 14.48 2.49 -13.79
CA TRP A 48 15.67 2.12 -13.04
C TRP A 48 15.77 2.94 -11.74
N PRO A 49 16.20 2.35 -10.61
CA PRO A 49 16.48 0.93 -10.40
C PRO A 49 15.22 0.05 -10.47
N ARG A 50 15.37 -1.24 -10.84
CA ARG A 50 14.31 -2.27 -10.88
C ARG A 50 14.71 -3.46 -10.01
N GLY A 51 14.58 -3.29 -8.70
CA GLY A 51 14.91 -4.31 -7.72
C GLY A 51 14.02 -5.54 -7.81
N ARG A 52 14.54 -6.68 -7.34
CA ARG A 52 13.83 -7.97 -7.26
C ARG A 52 13.96 -8.64 -5.89
N THR A 53 14.50 -7.92 -4.91
CA THR A 53 14.59 -8.39 -3.52
C THR A 53 13.19 -8.44 -2.90
N GLY A 54 12.36 -7.44 -3.19
CA GLY A 54 10.92 -7.47 -2.92
C GLY A 54 10.12 -7.94 -4.15
N PRO A 55 8.83 -8.27 -3.98
CA PRO A 55 7.95 -8.61 -5.09
C PRO A 55 7.78 -7.43 -6.05
N SER A 56 7.36 -7.71 -7.29
CA SER A 56 6.94 -6.66 -8.22
C SER A 56 5.73 -5.91 -7.66
N LEU A 57 5.75 -4.59 -7.79
CA LEU A 57 4.63 -3.71 -7.42
C LEU A 57 3.91 -3.16 -8.66
N GLU A 58 4.16 -3.75 -9.84
CA GLU A 58 3.63 -3.26 -11.11
C GLU A 58 2.10 -3.24 -11.18
N ALA A 59 1.45 -4.21 -10.53
CA ALA A 59 0.00 -4.35 -10.47
C ALA A 59 -0.49 -4.37 -9.00
N PHE A 60 0.15 -3.57 -8.13
CA PHE A 60 -0.14 -3.60 -6.70
C PHE A 60 -1.60 -3.24 -6.37
N GLY A 61 -2.25 -2.37 -7.15
CA GLY A 61 -3.66 -2.00 -6.99
C GLY A 61 -4.61 -3.20 -7.00
N ASN A 62 -4.22 -4.31 -7.65
CA ASN A 62 -5.02 -5.54 -7.68
C ASN A 62 -4.88 -6.40 -6.41
N GLN A 63 -3.99 -6.06 -5.49
CA GLN A 63 -3.73 -6.87 -4.29
C GLN A 63 -4.73 -6.51 -3.18
N ALA A 64 -5.42 -7.52 -2.65
CA ALA A 64 -6.28 -7.36 -1.47
C ALA A 64 -5.48 -7.20 -0.17
N MET A 65 -4.23 -7.70 -0.14
CA MET A 65 -3.42 -7.77 1.07
C MET A 65 -2.03 -7.17 0.86
N ILE A 66 -1.57 -6.37 1.84
CA ILE A 66 -0.21 -5.85 1.95
C ILE A 66 0.66 -6.95 2.57
N ALA A 67 1.74 -7.32 1.88
CA ALA A 67 2.67 -8.37 2.30
C ALA A 67 2.00 -9.72 2.66
N GLY A 68 0.78 -9.97 2.18
CA GLY A 68 -0.02 -11.14 2.57
C GLY A 68 -0.45 -11.17 4.04
N ARG A 69 -0.37 -10.05 4.76
CA ARG A 69 -0.63 -9.97 6.22
C ARG A 69 -1.67 -8.94 6.62
N LEU A 70 -1.72 -7.79 5.96
CA LEU A 70 -2.60 -6.68 6.31
C LEU A 70 -3.60 -6.41 5.18
N PRO A 71 -4.85 -6.00 5.46
CA PRO A 71 -5.76 -5.53 4.43
C PRO A 71 -5.18 -4.32 3.66
N ASN A 72 -5.31 -4.29 2.34
CA ASN A 72 -4.83 -3.18 1.51
C ASN A 72 -5.77 -1.97 1.60
N ARG A 73 -5.68 -1.26 2.72
CA ARG A 73 -6.36 0.02 2.96
C ARG A 73 -5.40 1.20 2.84
N PRO A 74 -5.83 2.38 2.38
CA PRO A 74 -4.97 3.57 2.22
C PRO A 74 -4.18 3.93 3.48
N ASP A 75 -4.85 4.01 4.63
CA ASP A 75 -4.24 4.35 5.91
C ASP A 75 -3.20 3.30 6.33
N THR A 76 -3.52 2.02 6.14
CA THR A 76 -2.68 0.91 6.57
C THR A 76 -1.48 0.77 5.65
N LEU A 77 -1.64 0.99 4.35
CA LEU A 77 -0.56 1.04 3.39
C LEU A 77 0.39 2.21 3.67
N ALA A 78 -0.13 3.40 3.95
CA ALA A 78 0.69 4.56 4.29
C ALA A 78 1.53 4.32 5.57
N ARG A 79 0.95 3.69 6.60
CA ARG A 79 1.73 3.28 7.79
C ARG A 79 2.77 2.22 7.45
N PHE A 80 2.41 1.22 6.65
CA PHE A 80 3.30 0.13 6.27
C PHE A 80 4.51 0.60 5.46
N VAL A 81 4.32 1.49 4.48
CA VAL A 81 5.44 1.98 3.66
C VAL A 81 6.43 2.83 4.46
N ARG A 82 5.98 3.44 5.55
CA ARG A 82 6.80 4.22 6.47
C ARG A 82 7.57 3.33 7.45
N ASP A 83 6.88 2.38 8.07
CA ASP A 83 7.45 1.50 9.08
C ASP A 83 6.83 0.10 9.00
N ALA A 84 7.28 -0.66 8.01
CA ALA A 84 6.84 -2.04 7.81
C ALA A 84 7.16 -2.94 9.03
N PRO A 85 8.33 -2.86 9.68
CA PRO A 85 8.65 -3.69 10.84
C PRO A 85 7.71 -3.48 12.04
N SER A 86 7.16 -2.27 12.24
CA SER A 86 6.20 -2.01 13.31
C SER A 86 4.86 -2.74 13.14
N LEU A 87 4.46 -3.02 11.90
CA LEU A 87 3.18 -3.69 11.59
C LEU A 87 3.37 -5.18 11.26
N VAL A 88 4.49 -5.54 10.64
CA VAL A 88 4.82 -6.91 10.26
C VAL A 88 6.23 -7.22 10.79
N PRO A 89 6.35 -7.64 12.06
CA PRO A 89 7.64 -8.02 12.64
C PRO A 89 8.34 -9.11 11.83
N GLY A 90 9.63 -8.92 11.56
CA GLY A 90 10.45 -9.85 10.76
C GLY A 90 10.37 -9.65 9.24
N THR A 91 9.63 -8.64 8.75
CA THR A 91 9.73 -8.22 7.35
C THR A 91 11.14 -7.71 7.02
N ALA A 92 11.58 -7.94 5.77
CA ALA A 92 12.85 -7.42 5.27
C ALA A 92 12.74 -5.95 4.81
N MET A 93 11.52 -5.42 4.64
CA MET A 93 11.31 -4.01 4.29
C MET A 93 11.66 -3.14 5.51
N PRO A 94 12.65 -2.24 5.42
CA PRO A 94 13.05 -1.42 6.57
C PRO A 94 12.04 -0.29 6.82
N ALA A 95 12.16 0.35 7.99
CA ALA A 95 11.54 1.66 8.19
C ALA A 95 12.26 2.69 7.30
N ILE A 96 11.48 3.53 6.61
CA ILE A 96 11.99 4.55 5.70
C ILE A 96 11.59 5.92 6.26
N ALA A 97 12.59 6.79 6.47
CA ALA A 97 12.34 8.15 6.94
C ALA A 97 11.62 8.97 5.85
N MET A 98 10.37 9.36 6.13
CA MET A 98 9.54 10.15 5.23
C MET A 98 8.47 10.92 6.02
N THR A 99 7.84 11.90 5.38
CA THR A 99 6.70 12.63 5.96
C THR A 99 5.39 11.85 5.82
N ASP A 100 4.37 12.25 6.59
CA ASP A 100 3.03 11.67 6.48
C ASP A 100 2.42 11.86 5.08
N ALA A 101 2.66 13.03 4.49
CA ALA A 101 2.20 13.33 3.13
C ALA A 101 2.86 12.42 2.08
N GLN A 102 4.17 12.18 2.19
CA GLN A 102 4.87 11.26 1.29
C GLN A 102 4.33 9.84 1.41
N ALA A 103 4.05 9.37 2.64
CA ALA A 103 3.47 8.06 2.88
C ALA A 103 2.06 7.92 2.26
N ALA A 104 1.22 8.95 2.37
CA ALA A 104 -0.10 8.99 1.76
C ALA A 104 -0.01 9.01 0.23
N ASP A 105 0.85 9.85 -0.34
CA ASP A 105 1.07 9.92 -1.79
C ASP A 105 1.62 8.58 -2.34
N LEU A 106 2.54 7.92 -1.63
CA LEU A 106 3.03 6.58 -1.97
C LEU A 106 1.90 5.55 -1.99
N ALA A 107 1.04 5.56 -0.97
CA ALA A 107 -0.11 4.65 -0.92
C ALA A 107 -1.08 4.89 -2.09
N ALA A 108 -1.37 6.15 -2.41
CA ALA A 108 -2.18 6.54 -3.57
C ALA A 108 -1.57 6.05 -4.88
N TYR A 109 -0.26 6.28 -5.09
CA TYR A 109 0.45 5.80 -6.27
C TYR A 109 0.37 4.28 -6.38
N LEU A 110 0.71 3.52 -5.34
CA LEU A 110 0.70 2.06 -5.37
C LEU A 110 -0.69 1.49 -5.66
N GLN A 111 -1.74 2.04 -5.04
CA GLN A 111 -3.12 1.57 -5.25
C GLN A 111 -3.66 1.94 -6.63
N ALA A 112 -3.23 3.03 -7.24
CA ALA A 112 -3.68 3.41 -8.59
C ALA A 112 -3.15 2.47 -9.69
N ASN A 113 -2.09 1.70 -9.44
CA ASN A 113 -1.46 0.84 -10.44
C ASN A 113 -2.10 -0.56 -10.51
N HIS A 114 -3.08 -0.69 -11.39
CA HIS A 114 -3.76 -1.96 -11.70
C HIS A 114 -3.12 -2.62 -12.94
N ALA A 115 -3.18 -3.94 -13.05
CA ALA A 115 -2.86 -4.62 -14.31
C ALA A 115 -3.88 -4.20 -15.41
N PRO A 116 -3.48 -4.17 -16.69
CA PRO A 116 -4.43 -4.05 -17.80
C PRO A 116 -5.42 -5.21 -17.84
#